data_AF-E2Q507-F1
#
_entry.id   AF-E2Q507-F1
#
_cell.length_a   1.000
_cell.length_b   1.000
_cell.length_c   1.000
_cell.angle_alpha   90.00
_cell.angle_beta   90.00
_cell.angle_gamma   90.00
#
_symmetry.space_group_name_H-M   'P 1'
#
loop_
_entity.id
_entity.type
_entity.pdbx_description
1 polymer ?
#
loop_
_entity_poly.entity_id
_entity_poly.type
_entity_poly.pdbx_seq_one_letter_code
_entity_poly.pdbx_strand_id
1 'polypeptide(L)'
;MGYGISLHRFVDGEPEALDERVVRETLAPYAVEMGEDVEEMLIRAVDGGEAEVNVSADGISVHRFPTGGVVDVIAELANRLSAAILLPDGALVSSEEQRANLPDGLRDMAAVIEMTGPTLRAALRS
;
A
#
# COMPACT_ATOMS: atom_id res chain seq x y z
N MET A 1 0.28 -19.06 3.73
CA MET A 1 0.68 -18.29 2.53
C MET A 1 0.47 -16.84 2.88
N GLY A 2 1.54 -16.05 2.95
CA GLY A 2 1.42 -14.63 3.30
C GLY A 2 0.81 -13.89 2.13
N TYR A 3 -0.28 -13.14 2.39
CA TYR A 3 -0.74 -12.14 1.44
C TYR A 3 0.33 -11.04 1.40
N GLY A 4 0.79 -10.73 0.19
CA GLY A 4 1.71 -9.65 -0.10
C GLY A 4 1.01 -8.69 -1.04
N ILE A 5 1.00 -7.41 -0.68
CA ILE A 5 0.54 -6.34 -1.56
C ILE A 5 1.71 -5.39 -1.80
N SER A 6 1.68 -4.66 -2.90
CA SER A 6 2.64 -3.59 -3.12
C SER A 6 1.96 -2.27 -3.45
N LEU A 7 2.56 -1.17 -3.04
CA LEU A 7 2.10 0.18 -3.30
C LEU A 7 3.05 0.82 -4.29
N HIS A 8 2.49 1.28 -5.41
CA HIS A 8 3.23 1.96 -6.46
C HIS A 8 2.46 3.18 -6.93
N ARG A 9 3.16 4.27 -7.19
CA ARG A 9 2.57 5.44 -7.83
C ARG A 9 2.87 5.39 -9.32
N PHE A 10 1.89 5.77 -10.12
CA PHE A 10 2.03 5.87 -11.56
C PHE A 10 1.55 7.24 -12.05
N VAL A 11 2.20 7.75 -13.08
CA VAL A 11 1.78 8.95 -13.83
C VAL A 11 1.97 8.65 -15.32
N ASP A 12 0.92 8.84 -16.11
CA ASP A 12 0.93 8.57 -17.55
C ASP A 12 1.40 7.15 -17.93
N GLY A 13 1.16 6.15 -17.07
CA GLY A 13 1.54 4.75 -17.28
C GLY A 13 2.94 4.39 -16.80
N GLU A 14 3.74 5.35 -16.32
CA GLU A 14 5.10 5.14 -15.84
C GLU A 14 5.17 5.16 -14.30
N PRO A 15 5.99 4.31 -13.66
CA PRO A 15 6.18 4.33 -12.22
C PRO A 15 6.87 5.62 -11.78
N GLU A 16 6.36 6.22 -10.70
CA GLU A 16 6.92 7.42 -10.08
C GLU A 16 7.39 7.10 -8.66
N ALA A 17 8.51 7.71 -8.26
CA ALA A 17 9.06 7.55 -6.93
C ALA A 17 8.08 8.03 -5.85
N LEU A 18 8.00 7.27 -4.76
CA LEU A 18 7.16 7.62 -3.61
C LEU A 18 7.83 8.72 -2.77
N ASP A 19 7.03 9.60 -2.18
CA ASP A 19 7.54 10.61 -1.26
C ASP A 19 7.97 9.95 0.07
N GLU A 20 9.27 9.70 0.21
CA GLU A 20 9.88 9.09 1.39
C GLU A 20 9.51 9.80 2.70
N ARG A 21 9.31 11.12 2.66
CA ARG A 21 8.93 11.89 3.85
C ARG A 21 7.53 11.51 4.28
N VAL A 22 6.60 11.38 3.33
CA VAL A 22 5.23 10.92 3.60
C VAL A 22 5.22 9.48 4.10
N VAL A 23 6.05 8.60 3.54
CA VAL A 23 6.21 7.22 4.00
C VAL A 23 6.63 7.21 5.47
N ARG A 24 7.73 7.91 5.78
CA ARG A 24 8.27 7.97 7.15
C ARG A 24 7.27 8.57 8.13
N GLU A 25 6.64 9.70 7.79
CA GLU A 25 5.69 10.38 8.67
C GLU A 25 4.43 9.53 8.95
N THR A 26 3.99 8.74 7.97
CA THR A 26 2.81 7.89 8.10
C THR A 26 3.11 6.60 8.87
N LEU A 27 4.29 6.01 8.69
CA LEU A 27 4.67 4.75 9.36
C LEU A 27 5.30 4.96 10.74
N ALA A 28 5.93 6.10 11.01
CA ALA A 28 6.62 6.37 12.29
C ALA A 28 5.77 6.11 13.55
N PRO A 29 4.45 6.39 13.61
CA PRO A 29 3.62 6.08 14.77
C PRO A 29 3.44 4.59 15.03
N TYR A 30 3.66 3.75 14.01
CA TYR A 30 3.40 2.30 14.04
C TYR A 30 4.68 1.47 14.00
N ALA A 31 5.82 2.08 13.70
CA ALA A 31 7.11 1.39 13.62
C ALA A 31 7.50 0.78 14.97
N VAL A 32 7.70 -0.54 14.99
CA VAL A 32 8.13 -1.30 16.18
C VAL A 32 9.58 -1.73 16.06
N GLU A 33 9.99 -2.13 14.86
CA GLU A 33 11.36 -2.56 14.58
C GLU A 33 11.77 -2.04 13.21
N MET A 34 13.01 -1.55 13.12
CA MET A 34 13.68 -1.35 11.83
C MET A 34 14.51 -2.61 11.61
N GLY A 35 14.36 -3.25 10.44
CA GLY A 35 15.20 -4.36 10.03
C GLY A 35 16.68 -3.94 9.99
N GLU A 36 17.56 -4.91 9.80
CA GLU A 36 19.01 -4.66 9.69
C GLU A 36 19.32 -3.70 8.52
N ASP A 37 18.45 -3.65 7.51
CA ASP A 37 18.43 -2.67 6.44
C ASP A 37 17.37 -1.59 6.68
N VAL A 38 17.72 -0.33 6.35
CA VAL A 38 16.86 0.87 6.53
C VAL A 38 15.54 0.79 5.73
N GLU A 39 15.48 -0.16 4.81
CA GLU A 39 14.40 -0.43 3.87
C GLU A 39 13.36 -1.41 4.43
N GLU A 40 13.65 -2.15 5.51
CA GLU A 40 12.68 -3.07 6.14
C GLU A 40 12.21 -2.54 7.50
N MET A 41 10.91 -2.63 7.75
CA MET A 41 10.28 -2.14 8.98
C MET A 41 9.15 -3.06 9.40
N LEU A 42 9.12 -3.44 10.67
CA LEU A 42 7.95 -4.05 11.29
C LEU A 42 7.05 -2.94 11.83
N ILE A 43 5.82 -2.88 11.34
CA ILE A 43 4.79 -1.99 11.89
C ILE A 43 3.80 -2.78 12.72
N ARG A 44 3.26 -2.15 13.75
CA ARG A 44 2.19 -2.68 14.58
C ARG A 44 1.05 -1.68 14.70
N ALA A 45 -0.12 -2.11 14.27
CA ALA A 45 -1.34 -1.35 14.43
C ALA A 45 -1.84 -1.36 15.89
N VAL A 46 -2.76 -0.45 16.20
CA VAL A 46 -3.33 -0.27 17.55
C VAL A 46 -4.04 -1.52 18.06
N ASP A 47 -4.60 -2.34 17.17
CA ASP A 47 -5.24 -3.62 17.50
C ASP A 47 -4.24 -4.75 17.78
N GLY A 48 -2.95 -4.47 17.69
CA GLY A 48 -1.86 -5.43 17.88
C GLY A 48 -1.52 -6.25 16.65
N GLY A 49 -2.15 -5.99 15.50
CA GLY A 49 -1.77 -6.61 14.23
C GLY A 49 -0.42 -6.10 13.75
N GLU A 50 0.45 -6.99 13.29
CA GLU A 50 1.80 -6.67 12.83
C GLU A 50 1.94 -6.92 11.33
N ALA A 51 2.83 -6.18 10.68
CA ALA A 51 3.17 -6.39 9.27
C ALA A 51 4.60 -5.97 8.97
N GLU A 52 5.20 -6.71 8.05
CA GLU A 52 6.52 -6.41 7.51
C GLU A 52 6.33 -5.48 6.30
N VAL A 53 6.96 -4.32 6.35
CA VAL A 53 6.94 -3.30 5.31
C VAL A 53 8.34 -3.15 4.77
N ASN A 54 8.51 -3.37 3.47
CA ASN A 54 9.76 -3.10 2.77
C ASN A 54 9.56 -1.87 1.86
N VAL A 55 10.37 -0.84 2.04
CA VAL A 55 10.35 0.43 1.30
C VAL A 55 11.56 0.45 0.39
N SER A 56 11.32 0.44 -0.92
CA SER A 56 12.37 0.55 -1.94
C SER A 56 12.13 1.77 -2.83
N ALA A 57 13.09 2.08 -3.71
CA ALA A 57 12.95 3.14 -4.70
C ALA A 57 11.77 2.91 -5.67
N ASP A 58 11.40 1.65 -5.90
CA ASP A 58 10.37 1.26 -6.85
C ASP A 58 8.97 1.25 -6.23
N GLY A 59 8.85 1.19 -4.90
CA GLY A 59 7.56 1.13 -4.21
C GLY A 59 7.65 0.62 -2.78
N ILE A 60 6.50 0.25 -2.21
CA ILE A 60 6.43 -0.32 -0.86
C ILE A 60 5.79 -1.70 -0.94
N SER A 61 6.44 -2.72 -0.42
CA SER A 61 5.88 -4.07 -0.30
C SER A 61 5.45 -4.32 1.13
N VAL A 62 4.24 -4.86 1.31
CA VAL A 62 3.71 -5.17 2.63
C VAL A 62 3.37 -6.65 2.71
N HIS A 63 3.95 -7.33 3.69
CA HIS A 63 3.86 -8.76 3.90
C HIS A 63 3.35 -9.11 5.29
N ARG A 64 2.82 -10.33 5.40
CA ARG A 64 2.40 -10.96 6.68
C ARG A 64 1.42 -10.13 7.50
N PHE A 65 0.59 -9.32 6.85
CA PHE A 65 -0.35 -8.46 7.55
C PHE A 65 -1.68 -9.19 7.87
N PRO A 66 -2.26 -9.00 9.06
CA PRO A 66 -3.63 -9.42 9.34
C PRO A 66 -4.63 -8.48 8.67
N THR A 67 -5.85 -8.96 8.39
CA THR A 67 -6.96 -8.13 7.87
C THR A 67 -7.58 -7.18 8.92
N GLY A 68 -6.76 -6.71 9.87
CA GLY A 68 -7.11 -5.82 10.97
C GLY A 68 -6.63 -4.38 10.76
N GLY A 69 -6.16 -3.74 11.82
CA GLY A 69 -5.76 -2.33 11.85
C GLY A 69 -4.58 -1.98 10.96
N VAL A 70 -3.75 -2.96 10.58
CA VAL A 70 -2.68 -2.74 9.60
C VAL A 70 -3.26 -2.30 8.25
N VAL A 71 -4.42 -2.84 7.86
CA VAL A 71 -5.08 -2.45 6.61
C VAL A 71 -5.53 -0.99 6.63
N ASP A 72 -5.89 -0.46 7.81
CA ASP A 72 -6.19 0.96 7.97
C ASP A 72 -4.94 1.82 7.74
N VAL A 73 -3.78 1.40 8.25
CA VAL A 73 -2.48 2.08 8.03
C VAL A 73 -2.08 2.04 6.56
N ILE A 74 -2.22 0.89 5.90
CA ILE A 74 -1.93 0.73 4.46
C ILE A 74 -2.83 1.64 3.62
N ALA A 75 -4.13 1.68 3.93
CA ALA A 75 -5.07 2.52 3.20
C ALA A 75 -4.72 4.01 3.35
N GLU A 76 -4.38 4.46 4.56
CA GLU A 76 -3.92 5.83 4.80
C GLU A 76 -2.64 6.14 4.00
N LEU A 77 -1.67 5.22 4.02
CA LEU A 77 -0.42 5.35 3.29
C LEU A 77 -0.65 5.48 1.78
N ALA A 78 -1.44 4.57 1.20
CA ALA A 78 -1.78 4.61 -0.22
C ALA A 78 -2.50 5.91 -0.60
N ASN A 79 -3.44 6.36 0.23
CA ASN A 79 -4.17 7.60 -0.01
C ASN A 79 -3.26 8.84 0.01
N ARG A 80 -2.37 8.95 1.01
CA ARG A 80 -1.44 10.07 1.15
C ARG A 80 -0.40 10.13 0.04
N LEU A 81 0.08 8.96 -0.40
CA LEU A 81 1.06 8.85 -1.47
C LEU A 81 0.43 8.98 -2.85
N SER A 82 -0.90 8.97 -2.94
CA SER A 82 -1.60 8.76 -4.20
C SER A 82 -1.06 7.52 -4.94
N ALA A 83 -0.82 6.44 -4.20
CA ALA A 83 -0.33 5.18 -4.72
C ALA A 83 -1.48 4.20 -5.01
N ALA A 84 -1.31 3.42 -6.07
CA ALA A 84 -2.13 2.25 -6.37
C ALA A 84 -1.66 1.08 -5.51
N ILE A 85 -2.60 0.27 -5.02
CA ILE A 85 -2.31 -0.99 -4.34
C ILE A 85 -2.40 -2.11 -5.37
N LEU A 86 -1.29 -2.78 -5.64
CA LEU A 86 -1.23 -3.94 -6.53
C LEU A 86 -1.49 -5.21 -5.73
N LEU A 87 -2.38 -6.02 -6.27
CA LEU A 87 -2.75 -7.35 -5.81
C LEU A 87 -2.28 -8.38 -6.86
N PRO A 88 -2.16 -9.67 -6.49
CA PRO A 88 -1.82 -10.72 -7.46
C PRO A 88 -2.77 -10.81 -8.66
N ASP A 89 -4.01 -10.36 -8.50
CA ASP A 89 -5.12 -10.49 -9.46
C ASP A 89 -5.69 -9.14 -9.92
N GLY A 90 -5.12 -8.00 -9.50
CA GLY A 90 -5.63 -6.69 -9.91
C GLY A 90 -4.94 -5.50 -9.25
N ALA A 91 -5.56 -4.34 -9.36
CA ALA A 91 -5.09 -3.11 -8.73
C ALA A 91 -6.24 -2.37 -8.06
N LEU A 92 -5.97 -1.69 -6.95
CA LEU A 92 -6.92 -0.82 -6.27
C LEU A 92 -6.39 0.61 -6.31
N VAL A 93 -7.24 1.54 -6.70
CA VAL A 93 -6.92 2.98 -6.78
C VAL A 93 -7.99 3.82 -6.10
N SER A 94 -7.64 5.02 -5.66
CA SER A 94 -8.53 5.94 -4.96
C SER A 94 -9.42 6.77 -5.88
N SER A 95 -9.05 6.88 -7.18
CA SER A 95 -9.80 7.68 -8.16
C SER A 95 -9.66 7.16 -9.59
N GLU A 96 -10.58 7.57 -10.46
CA GLU A 96 -10.50 7.32 -11.91
C GLU A 96 -9.28 7.99 -12.56
N GLU A 97 -8.79 9.10 -11.99
CA GLU A 97 -7.57 9.76 -12.45
C GLU A 97 -6.34 8.88 -12.20
N GLN A 98 -6.23 8.28 -11.01
CA GLN A 98 -5.18 7.31 -10.74
C GLN A 98 -5.29 6.08 -11.64
N ARG A 99 -6.52 5.61 -11.90
CA ARG A 99 -6.75 4.53 -12.86
C ARG A 99 -6.25 4.90 -14.26
N ALA A 100 -6.49 6.12 -14.72
CA ALA A 100 -5.99 6.60 -16.00
C ALA A 100 -4.46 6.62 -16.06
N ASN A 101 -3.80 6.92 -14.94
CA ASN A 101 -2.34 6.89 -14.83
C ASN A 101 -1.74 5.48 -14.78
N LEU A 102 -2.54 4.43 -14.62
CA LEU A 102 -2.02 3.05 -14.65
C LEU A 102 -1.61 2.64 -16.07
N PRO A 103 -0.65 1.71 -16.18
CA PRO A 103 -0.35 1.02 -17.44
C PRO A 103 -1.61 0.33 -17.99
N ASP A 104 -1.74 0.25 -19.32
CA ASP A 104 -2.95 -0.26 -19.98
C ASP A 104 -3.40 -1.63 -19.45
N GLY A 105 -2.46 -2.56 -19.20
CA GLY A 105 -2.78 -3.88 -18.65
C GLY A 105 -3.35 -3.86 -17.22
N LEU A 106 -2.90 -2.93 -16.37
CA LEU A 106 -3.41 -2.78 -15.00
C LEU A 106 -4.69 -1.95 -14.97
N ARG A 107 -4.83 -0.97 -15.88
CA ARG A 107 -6.00 -0.09 -15.97
C ARG A 107 -7.31 -0.87 -16.12
N ASP A 108 -7.31 -1.94 -16.90
CA ASP A 108 -8.50 -2.77 -17.13
C ASP A 108 -8.88 -3.62 -15.90
N MET A 109 -7.87 -4.03 -15.12
CA MET A 109 -8.05 -4.84 -13.91
C MET A 109 -8.18 -3.99 -12.63
N ALA A 110 -8.08 -2.66 -12.76
CA ALA A 110 -8.12 -1.76 -11.62
C ALA A 110 -9.55 -1.48 -11.16
N ALA A 111 -9.78 -1.59 -9.86
CA ALA A 111 -11.01 -1.16 -9.21
C ALA A 111 -10.78 0.17 -8.48
N VAL A 112 -11.68 1.13 -8.72
CA VAL A 112 -11.72 2.38 -7.97
C VAL A 112 -12.47 2.17 -6.68
N ILE A 113 -11.79 2.37 -5.56
CA ILE A 113 -12.34 2.23 -4.22
C ILE A 113 -12.03 3.47 -3.40
N GLU A 114 -12.85 3.76 -2.39
CA GLU A 114 -12.41 4.72 -1.37
C GLU A 114 -11.24 4.11 -0.60
N MET A 115 -10.09 4.78 -0.60
CA MET A 115 -8.86 4.30 0.02
C MET A 115 -8.89 4.46 1.55
N THR A 116 -9.84 3.76 2.16
CA THR A 116 -10.07 3.67 3.60
C THR A 116 -9.95 2.21 4.03
N GLY A 117 -9.52 1.97 5.26
CA GLY A 117 -9.27 0.60 5.67
C GLY A 117 -10.51 -0.31 5.75
N PRO A 118 -11.74 0.15 6.04
CA PRO A 118 -12.93 -0.70 5.88
C PRO A 118 -13.16 -1.16 4.43
N THR A 119 -13.03 -0.25 3.46
CA THR A 119 -13.23 -0.56 2.04
C THR A 119 -12.10 -1.45 1.52
N LEU A 120 -10.84 -1.15 1.88
CA LEU A 120 -9.70 -1.98 1.53
C LEU A 120 -9.82 -3.39 2.13
N ARG A 121 -10.27 -3.51 3.39
CA ARG A 121 -10.55 -4.82 4.01
C ARG A 121 -11.63 -5.61 3.26
N ALA A 122 -12.65 -4.95 2.75
CA ALA A 122 -13.69 -5.60 1.95
C ALA A 122 -13.12 -6.07 0.60
N ALA A 123 -12.32 -5.25 -0.07
CA ALA A 123 -11.67 -5.58 -1.35
C ALA A 123 -10.66 -6.73 -1.22
N LEU A 124 -9.96 -6.85 -0.09
CA LEU A 124 -9.02 -7.95 0.15
C LEU A 124 -9.70 -9.29 0.53
N ARG A 125 -11.03 -9.31 0.68
CA ARG A 125 -11.82 -10.50 1.03
C ARG A 125 -12.62 -11.08 -0.14
N SER A 126 -12.73 -10.36 -1.25
CA SER A 126 -13.45 -10.79 -2.46
C SER A 126 -12.61 -11.74 -3.29
#